data_AF-A0A087WU25-F1
#
_entry.id   AF-A0A087WU25-F1
#
_cell.length_a   1.000
_cell.length_b   1.000
_cell.length_c   1.000
_cell.angle_alpha   90.00
_cell.angle_beta   90.00
_cell.angle_gamma   90.00
#
_symmetry.space_group_name_H-M   'P 1'
#
loop_
_entity.id
_entity.type
_entity.pdbx_description
1 polymer ?
#
loop_
_entity_poly.entity_id
_entity_poly.type
_entity_poly.pdbx_seq_one_letter_code
_entity_poly.pdbx_strand_id
1 'polypeptide(L)'
;EHSYSSLGLKAKMDAGWTGLQASDIMWTISDTGWILNILGSLLESWTLGACTFVHLLPKFDPLVILKTLSSYPIKSMMGAPIVYRMLLQQDLSSYKFPHLQNCLAGGESLLPETLENWRAQTGLDIREFYGQTETGLTCMVSKTMKIKPGYMGTAASCYDVQVIDDKGNVLPPGTEGDIGIRVKPIRPIGIFSGYVVSSP
;
A
#
# COMPACT_ATOMS: atom_id res chain seq x y z
N GLU A 1 13.26 14.28 6.58
CA GLU A 1 13.81 14.21 5.21
C GLU A 1 14.10 12.77 4.82
N HIS A 2 13.95 12.47 3.53
CA HIS A 2 14.31 11.18 2.97
C HIS A 2 15.66 11.28 2.25
N SER A 3 16.48 10.24 2.35
CA SER A 3 17.65 10.05 1.50
C SER A 3 17.27 9.36 0.19
N TYR A 4 18.14 9.47 -0.83
CA TYR A 4 18.02 8.71 -2.08
C TYR A 4 17.81 7.21 -1.86
N SER A 5 18.54 6.62 -0.91
CA SER A 5 18.43 5.19 -0.59
C SER A 5 17.18 4.84 0.21
N SER A 6 16.70 5.74 1.08
CA SER A 6 15.47 5.47 1.87
C SER A 6 14.22 5.34 1.00
N LEU A 7 14.22 5.93 -0.20
CA LEU A 7 13.12 5.78 -1.15
C LEU A 7 13.52 4.85 -2.31
N GLY A 8 14.50 5.25 -3.12
CA GLY A 8 14.82 4.57 -4.39
C GLY A 8 15.38 3.15 -4.19
N LEU A 9 16.35 3.00 -3.29
CA LEU A 9 16.91 1.66 -3.02
C LEU A 9 15.91 0.77 -2.29
N LYS A 10 15.14 1.32 -1.33
CA LYS A 10 14.08 0.56 -0.65
C LYS A 10 13.03 0.06 -1.64
N ALA A 11 12.52 0.93 -2.53
CA ALA A 11 11.57 0.53 -3.55
C ALA A 11 12.14 -0.55 -4.49
N LYS A 12 13.44 -0.48 -4.82
CA LYS A 12 14.10 -1.55 -5.60
C LYS A 12 14.17 -2.88 -4.87
N MET A 13 14.35 -2.86 -3.55
CA MET A 13 14.35 -4.07 -2.72
C MET A 13 12.95 -4.66 -2.56
N ASP A 14 11.92 -3.80 -2.53
CA ASP A 14 10.52 -4.22 -2.38
C ASP A 14 9.82 -4.56 -3.70
N ALA A 15 10.43 -4.23 -4.84
CA ALA A 15 9.81 -4.26 -6.15
C ALA A 15 9.03 -5.55 -6.41
N GLY A 16 7.73 -5.40 -6.70
CA GLY A 16 6.83 -6.52 -6.99
C GLY A 16 6.03 -7.00 -5.77
N TRP A 17 6.17 -6.37 -4.60
CA TRP A 17 5.35 -6.69 -3.42
C TRP A 17 3.84 -6.51 -3.70
N THR A 18 3.49 -5.57 -4.58
CA THR A 18 2.14 -5.33 -5.07
C THR A 18 1.61 -6.44 -5.96
N GLY A 19 2.45 -7.40 -6.39
CA GLY A 19 2.10 -8.44 -7.35
C GLY A 19 2.09 -7.97 -8.81
N LEU A 20 2.56 -6.75 -9.07
CA LEU A 20 2.78 -6.15 -10.39
C LEU A 20 3.97 -6.82 -11.11
N GLN A 21 3.90 -6.89 -12.44
CA GLN A 21 4.97 -7.41 -13.30
C GLN A 21 5.38 -6.37 -14.37
N ALA A 22 6.50 -6.61 -15.04
CA ALA A 22 7.13 -5.66 -15.97
C ALA A 22 6.21 -5.20 -17.13
N SER A 23 5.27 -6.02 -17.58
CA SER A 23 4.34 -5.69 -18.68
C SER A 23 2.99 -5.17 -18.19
N ASP A 24 2.81 -4.99 -16.89
CA ASP A 24 1.53 -4.62 -16.29
C ASP A 24 1.35 -3.10 -16.18
N ILE A 25 0.10 -2.70 -15.95
CA ILE A 25 -0.28 -1.31 -15.66
C ILE A 25 -0.78 -1.22 -14.22
N MET A 26 -0.17 -0.34 -13.43
CA MET A 26 -0.60 -0.01 -12.07
C MET A 26 -1.28 1.36 -12.02
N TRP A 27 -2.46 1.43 -11.42
CA TRP A 27 -3.09 2.69 -11.07
C TRP A 27 -3.06 2.92 -9.57
N THR A 28 -2.22 3.87 -9.13
CA THR A 28 -2.23 4.37 -7.76
C THR A 28 -3.12 5.60 -7.67
N ILE A 29 -4.20 5.52 -6.90
CA ILE A 29 -5.12 6.62 -6.61
C ILE A 29 -4.62 7.32 -5.35
N SER A 30 -3.83 8.38 -5.53
CA SER A 30 -3.18 9.14 -4.45
C SER A 30 -3.13 10.62 -4.79
N ASP A 31 -3.23 11.47 -3.76
CA ASP A 31 -2.77 12.85 -3.86
C ASP A 31 -1.26 12.88 -4.12
N THR A 32 -0.78 13.85 -4.90
CA THR A 32 0.64 13.94 -5.29
C THR A 32 1.55 14.35 -4.14
N GLY A 33 1.01 14.98 -3.09
CA GLY A 33 1.73 15.36 -1.87
C GLY A 33 1.91 14.22 -0.86
N TRP A 34 1.26 13.06 -1.06
CA TRP A 34 1.40 11.92 -0.17
C TRP A 34 2.60 11.03 -0.55
N ILE A 35 3.26 10.45 0.45
CA ILE A 35 4.38 9.51 0.22
C ILE A 35 3.95 8.27 -0.60
N LEU A 36 2.66 7.92 -0.55
CA LEU A 36 2.06 6.87 -1.36
C LEU A 36 2.29 7.11 -2.86
N ASN A 37 2.24 8.37 -3.31
CA ASN A 37 2.43 8.69 -4.72
C ASN A 37 3.86 8.39 -5.19
N ILE A 38 4.88 8.79 -4.44
CA ILE A 38 6.27 8.51 -4.83
C ILE A 38 6.60 7.01 -4.74
N LEU A 39 6.16 6.32 -3.68
CA LEU A 39 6.46 4.90 -3.49
C LEU A 39 5.66 4.00 -4.44
N GLY A 40 4.37 4.28 -4.58
CA GLY A 40 3.43 3.45 -5.32
C GLY A 40 3.26 3.80 -6.79
N SER A 41 2.98 5.07 -7.07
CA SER A 41 2.71 5.54 -8.43
C SER A 41 3.99 5.59 -9.26
N LEU A 42 5.12 5.98 -8.67
CA LEU A 42 6.38 6.17 -9.39
C LEU A 42 7.34 5.00 -9.21
N LEU A 43 7.85 4.78 -7.99
CA LEU A 43 8.99 3.89 -7.79
C LEU A 43 8.67 2.41 -7.95
N GLU A 44 7.56 1.91 -7.41
CA GLU A 44 7.17 0.49 -7.56
C GLU A 44 7.05 0.08 -9.03
N SER A 45 6.30 0.85 -9.82
CA SER A 45 6.07 0.54 -11.24
C SER A 45 7.37 0.61 -12.05
N TRP A 46 8.12 1.72 -11.93
CA TRP A 46 9.30 1.93 -12.76
C TRP A 46 10.48 1.04 -12.39
N THR A 47 10.58 0.61 -11.12
CA THR A 47 11.65 -0.32 -10.75
C THR A 47 11.44 -1.71 -11.38
N LEU A 48 10.21 -2.08 -11.68
CA LEU A 48 9.87 -3.30 -12.41
C LEU A 48 9.91 -3.14 -13.93
N GLY A 49 10.06 -1.91 -14.45
CA GLY A 49 9.84 -1.59 -15.86
C GLY A 49 8.36 -1.57 -16.27
N ALA A 50 7.44 -1.58 -15.29
CA ALA A 50 6.00 -1.54 -15.49
C ALA A 50 5.48 -0.13 -15.78
N CYS A 51 4.23 -0.06 -16.27
CA CYS A 51 3.57 1.20 -16.59
C CYS A 51 2.82 1.74 -15.36
N THR A 52 2.97 3.04 -15.09
CA THR A 52 2.12 3.77 -14.15
C THR A 52 1.00 4.48 -14.88
N PHE A 53 -0.23 4.32 -14.38
CA PHE A 53 -1.42 4.98 -14.87
C PHE A 53 -1.82 6.11 -13.94
N VAL A 54 -2.04 7.29 -14.52
CA VAL A 54 -2.47 8.49 -13.80
C VAL A 54 -3.74 9.02 -14.47
N HIS A 55 -4.78 9.23 -13.67
CA HIS A 55 -6.00 9.91 -14.08
C HIS A 55 -6.08 11.24 -13.34
N LEU A 56 -6.42 12.33 -14.03
CA LEU A 56 -6.49 13.66 -13.41
C LEU A 56 -7.45 13.69 -12.21
N LEU A 57 -8.59 13.00 -12.35
CA LEU A 57 -9.60 12.81 -11.29
C LEU A 57 -9.89 14.11 -10.49
N PRO A 58 -10.25 15.22 -11.15
CA PRO A 58 -10.31 16.55 -10.52
C PRO A 58 -11.39 16.66 -9.43
N LYS A 59 -12.38 15.76 -9.49
CA LYS A 59 -13.29 15.45 -8.39
C LYS A 59 -13.16 13.97 -8.11
N PHE A 60 -13.14 13.61 -6.83
CA PHE A 60 -13.12 12.22 -6.43
C PHE A 60 -14.51 11.59 -6.67
N ASP A 61 -14.71 11.04 -7.87
CA ASP A 61 -15.97 10.45 -8.31
C ASP A 61 -15.81 8.92 -8.50
N PRO A 62 -16.52 8.09 -7.70
CA PRO A 62 -16.41 6.64 -7.79
C PRO A 62 -16.94 6.08 -9.12
N LEU A 63 -17.91 6.71 -9.77
CA LEU A 63 -18.39 6.28 -11.09
C LEU A 63 -17.32 6.50 -12.17
N VAL A 64 -16.55 7.58 -12.07
CA VAL A 64 -15.41 7.81 -12.97
C VAL A 64 -14.36 6.72 -12.74
N ILE A 65 -14.05 6.40 -11.48
CA ILE A 65 -13.08 5.35 -11.15
C ILE A 65 -13.51 3.99 -11.73
N LEU A 66 -14.79 3.61 -11.59
CA LEU A 66 -15.31 2.37 -12.16
C LEU A 66 -15.24 2.34 -13.69
N LYS A 67 -15.64 3.44 -14.34
CA LYS A 67 -15.53 3.57 -15.80
C LYS A 67 -14.09 3.42 -16.25
N THR A 68 -13.14 4.05 -15.55
CA THR A 68 -11.71 3.93 -15.84
C THR A 68 -11.23 2.49 -15.68
N LEU A 69 -11.52 1.82 -14.56
CA LEU A 69 -11.15 0.40 -14.36
C LEU A 69 -11.75 -0.52 -15.43
N SER A 70 -12.97 -0.23 -15.89
CA SER A 70 -13.65 -1.02 -16.91
C SER A 70 -13.15 -0.75 -18.34
N SER A 71 -12.63 0.45 -18.61
CA SER A 71 -12.25 0.89 -19.97
C SER A 71 -10.76 0.75 -20.27
N TYR A 72 -9.91 0.70 -19.25
CA TYR A 72 -8.46 0.61 -19.40
C TYR A 72 -7.94 -0.74 -18.87
N PRO A 73 -6.87 -1.31 -19.46
CA PRO A 73 -6.33 -2.60 -19.06
C PRO A 73 -5.45 -2.50 -17.79
N ILE A 74 -6.01 -1.94 -16.72
CA ILE A 74 -5.35 -1.77 -15.43
C ILE A 74 -5.29 -3.13 -14.74
N LYS A 75 -4.08 -3.57 -14.39
CA LYS A 75 -3.81 -4.88 -13.78
C LYS A 75 -3.77 -4.82 -12.26
N SER A 76 -3.21 -3.72 -11.74
CA SER A 76 -3.06 -3.48 -10.31
C SER A 76 -3.65 -2.12 -9.95
N MET A 77 -4.44 -2.06 -8.89
CA MET A 77 -4.91 -0.80 -8.32
C MET A 77 -4.46 -0.67 -6.86
N MET A 78 -4.11 0.55 -6.48
CA MET A 78 -3.76 0.88 -5.10
C MET A 78 -4.44 2.17 -4.68
N GLY A 79 -4.98 2.21 -3.46
CA GLY A 79 -5.59 3.42 -2.91
C GLY A 79 -5.95 3.23 -1.44
N ALA A 80 -6.51 4.26 -0.81
CA ALA A 80 -6.99 4.14 0.56
C ALA A 80 -8.24 3.23 0.65
N PRO A 81 -8.50 2.56 1.79
CA PRO A 81 -9.72 1.77 2.00
C PRO A 81 -11.03 2.51 1.66
N ILE A 82 -11.10 3.83 1.88
CA ILE A 82 -12.27 4.65 1.50
C ILE A 82 -12.60 4.55 0.00
N VAL A 83 -11.61 4.39 -0.88
CA VAL A 83 -11.84 4.21 -2.32
C VAL A 83 -12.71 2.99 -2.56
N TYR A 84 -12.33 1.84 -2.00
CA TYR A 84 -13.08 0.59 -2.13
C TYR A 84 -14.48 0.70 -1.52
N ARG A 85 -14.63 1.34 -0.35
CA ARG A 85 -15.94 1.58 0.26
C ARG A 85 -16.85 2.40 -0.66
N MET A 86 -16.33 3.43 -1.32
CA MET A 86 -17.10 4.24 -2.27
C MET A 86 -17.46 3.49 -3.55
N LEU A 87 -16.56 2.62 -4.05
CA LEU A 87 -16.85 1.77 -5.21
C LEU A 87 -17.94 0.73 -4.90
N LEU A 88 -17.93 0.16 -3.70
CA LEU A 88 -18.94 -0.81 -3.24
C LEU A 88 -20.34 -0.22 -3.08
N GLN A 89 -20.47 1.11 -3.00
CA GLN A 89 -21.76 1.81 -3.01
C GLN A 89 -22.35 1.98 -4.42
N GLN A 90 -21.58 1.69 -5.46
CA GLN A 90 -22.04 1.77 -6.85
C GLN A 90 -22.56 0.40 -7.32
N ASP A 91 -23.28 0.40 -8.44
CA ASP A 91 -23.66 -0.84 -9.11
C ASP A 91 -22.46 -1.48 -9.84
N LEU A 92 -21.70 -2.30 -9.12
CA LEU A 92 -20.57 -3.06 -9.69
C LEU A 92 -21.02 -4.12 -10.71
N SER A 93 -22.31 -4.50 -10.74
CA SER A 93 -22.78 -5.48 -11.73
C SER A 93 -22.74 -4.91 -13.16
N SER A 94 -22.92 -3.59 -13.29
CA SER A 94 -22.89 -2.83 -14.54
C SER A 94 -21.48 -2.56 -15.10
N TYR A 95 -20.42 -2.82 -14.32
CA TYR A 95 -19.03 -2.57 -14.74
C TYR A 95 -18.19 -3.83 -14.60
N LYS A 96 -17.51 -4.23 -15.68
CA LYS A 96 -16.57 -5.36 -15.66
C LYS A 96 -15.16 -4.86 -15.90
N PHE A 97 -14.23 -5.29 -15.06
CA PHE A 97 -12.80 -4.96 -15.15
C PHE A 97 -11.98 -6.26 -15.21
N PRO A 98 -12.09 -7.03 -16.31
CA PRO A 98 -11.50 -8.38 -16.42
C PRO A 98 -9.96 -8.38 -16.37
N HIS A 99 -9.32 -7.23 -16.53
CA HIS A 99 -7.88 -7.08 -16.45
C HIS A 99 -7.37 -6.95 -15.02
N LEU A 100 -8.20 -6.51 -14.07
CA LEU A 100 -7.78 -6.23 -12.70
C LEU A 100 -7.48 -7.53 -11.95
N GLN A 101 -6.33 -7.60 -11.28
CA GLN A 101 -5.88 -8.78 -10.53
C GLN A 101 -5.36 -8.46 -9.14
N ASN A 102 -4.73 -7.30 -8.95
CA ASN A 102 -4.17 -6.92 -7.65
C ASN A 102 -4.88 -5.67 -7.12
N CYS A 103 -5.57 -5.79 -5.98
CA CYS A 103 -6.15 -4.66 -5.27
C CYS A 103 -5.40 -4.47 -3.95
N LEU A 104 -4.78 -3.30 -3.76
CA LEU A 104 -4.00 -2.98 -2.58
C LEU A 104 -4.65 -1.82 -1.82
N ALA A 105 -4.66 -1.88 -0.49
CA ALA A 105 -5.20 -0.80 0.35
C ALA A 105 -4.31 -0.47 1.55
N GLY A 106 -4.17 0.80 1.87
CA GLY A 106 -3.39 1.25 3.03
C GLY A 106 -3.60 2.72 3.35
N GLY A 107 -3.05 3.17 4.48
CA GLY A 107 -3.25 4.53 5.03
C GLY A 107 -4.44 4.66 5.98
N GLU A 108 -5.37 3.69 5.97
CA GLU A 108 -6.41 3.47 6.98
C GLU A 108 -6.51 1.97 7.23
N SER A 109 -7.15 1.57 8.33
CA SER A 109 -7.45 0.16 8.57
C SER A 109 -8.47 -0.37 7.56
N LEU A 110 -8.17 -1.51 6.94
CA LEU A 110 -9.12 -2.21 6.08
C LEU A 110 -10.12 -3.00 6.93
N LEU A 111 -11.37 -2.53 6.94
CA LEU A 111 -12.44 -3.22 7.66
C LEU A 111 -12.70 -4.61 7.05
N PRO A 112 -12.87 -5.68 7.87
CA PRO A 112 -13.20 -7.01 7.38
C PRO A 112 -14.41 -7.04 6.43
N GLU A 113 -15.43 -6.24 6.72
CA GLU A 113 -16.63 -6.10 5.88
C GLU A 113 -16.31 -5.52 4.48
N THR A 114 -15.37 -4.58 4.39
CA THR A 114 -14.95 -4.02 3.09
C THR A 114 -14.25 -5.09 2.25
N LEU A 115 -13.38 -5.90 2.87
CA LEU A 115 -12.72 -7.02 2.21
C LEU A 115 -13.71 -8.09 1.74
N GLU A 116 -14.66 -8.46 2.60
CA GLU A 116 -15.68 -9.48 2.29
C GLU A 116 -16.59 -9.04 1.14
N ASN A 117 -17.11 -7.82 1.20
CA ASN A 117 -17.99 -7.28 0.15
C ASN A 117 -17.26 -7.11 -1.18
N TRP A 118 -15.99 -6.69 -1.17
CA TRP A 118 -15.18 -6.60 -2.39
C TRP A 118 -14.98 -7.98 -3.03
N ARG A 119 -14.63 -9.00 -2.23
CA ARG A 119 -14.54 -10.39 -2.70
C ARG A 119 -15.86 -10.89 -3.28
N ALA A 120 -16.98 -10.64 -2.60
CA ALA A 120 -18.29 -11.10 -3.03
C ALA A 120 -18.73 -10.49 -4.38
N GLN A 121 -18.47 -9.19 -4.59
CA GLN A 121 -18.91 -8.50 -5.81
C GLN A 121 -17.94 -8.62 -6.99
N THR A 122 -16.65 -8.79 -6.73
CA THR A 122 -15.60 -8.73 -7.77
C THR A 122 -14.85 -10.04 -7.97
N GLY A 123 -14.89 -10.95 -7.00
CA GLY A 123 -14.05 -12.14 -6.95
C GLY A 123 -12.58 -11.86 -6.64
N LEU A 124 -12.21 -10.62 -6.34
CA LEU A 124 -10.83 -10.21 -6.06
C LEU A 124 -10.61 -9.94 -4.57
N ASP A 125 -9.36 -10.11 -4.15
CA ASP A 125 -8.90 -9.83 -2.80
C ASP A 125 -8.36 -8.40 -2.68
N ILE A 126 -8.60 -7.75 -1.53
CA ILE A 126 -7.85 -6.55 -1.13
C ILE A 126 -6.72 -6.96 -0.20
N ARG A 127 -5.48 -6.68 -0.60
CA ARG A 127 -4.29 -6.89 0.24
C ARG A 127 -3.93 -5.59 0.96
N GLU A 128 -3.96 -5.64 2.28
CA GLU A 128 -3.66 -4.49 3.12
C GLU A 128 -2.14 -4.27 3.24
N PHE A 129 -1.74 -3.00 3.35
CA PHE A 129 -0.40 -2.57 3.68
C PHE A 129 -0.42 -1.41 4.68
N TYR A 130 0.64 -1.32 5.48
CA TYR A 130 0.78 -0.37 6.55
C TYR A 130 2.14 0.33 6.51
N GLY A 131 2.13 1.59 6.91
CA GLY A 131 3.31 2.43 6.99
C GLY A 131 2.96 3.87 7.31
N GLN A 132 3.99 4.69 7.44
CA GLN A 132 3.90 6.13 7.64
C GLN A 132 4.99 6.84 6.83
N THR A 133 4.91 8.17 6.73
CA THR A 133 5.87 8.98 5.99
C THR A 133 7.32 8.66 6.38
N GLU A 134 7.60 8.48 7.66
CA GLU A 134 8.95 8.25 8.21
C GLU A 134 9.55 6.88 7.88
N THR A 135 8.73 5.90 7.49
CA THR A 135 9.12 4.48 7.38
C THR A 135 8.82 3.86 6.02
N GLY A 136 7.97 4.50 5.21
CA GLY A 136 7.48 3.92 3.95
C GLY A 136 6.68 2.64 4.20
N LEU A 137 6.81 1.67 3.30
CA LEU A 137 6.18 0.35 3.43
C LEU A 137 6.77 -0.41 4.63
N THR A 138 5.97 -0.61 5.67
CA THR A 138 6.39 -1.22 6.94
C THR A 138 5.89 -2.64 7.11
N CYS A 139 4.59 -2.87 6.86
CA CYS A 139 3.99 -4.20 6.86
C CYS A 139 3.08 -4.35 5.64
N MET A 140 2.90 -5.58 5.17
CA MET A 140 1.99 -5.87 4.09
C MET A 140 1.53 -7.31 4.05
N VAL A 141 0.41 -7.53 3.35
CA VAL A 141 0.03 -8.84 2.84
C VAL A 141 0.58 -9.00 1.41
N SER A 142 1.63 -9.81 1.25
CA SER A 142 2.20 -10.09 -0.07
C SER A 142 1.28 -11.00 -0.90
N LYS A 143 1.54 -11.14 -2.21
CA LYS A 143 0.68 -11.90 -3.14
C LYS A 143 0.57 -13.38 -2.77
N THR A 144 1.58 -13.94 -2.11
CA THR A 144 1.65 -15.36 -1.72
C THR A 144 1.14 -15.62 -0.31
N MET A 145 0.80 -14.57 0.45
CA MET A 145 0.33 -14.70 1.82
C MET A 145 -1.18 -14.96 1.88
N LYS A 146 -1.58 -15.78 2.86
CA LYS A 146 -2.99 -15.93 3.23
C LYS A 146 -3.47 -14.64 3.90
N ILE A 147 -4.51 -14.02 3.35
CA ILE A 147 -5.18 -12.87 3.99
C ILE A 147 -5.89 -13.32 5.26
N LYS A 148 -5.69 -12.55 6.33
CA LYS A 148 -6.41 -12.66 7.60
C LYS A 148 -7.18 -11.34 7.80
N PRO A 149 -8.52 -11.33 7.73
CA PRO A 149 -9.31 -10.11 7.91
C PRO A 149 -8.98 -9.42 9.25
N GLY A 150 -8.81 -8.10 9.22
CA GLY A 150 -8.41 -7.30 10.39
C GLY A 150 -6.91 -7.31 10.71
N TYR A 151 -6.07 -7.93 9.88
CA TYR A 151 -4.61 -7.90 9.99
C TYR A 151 -3.98 -7.30 8.73
N MET A 152 -3.09 -6.32 8.95
CA MET A 152 -2.33 -5.63 7.91
C MET A 152 -1.12 -6.40 7.34
N GLY A 153 -0.99 -7.69 7.68
CA GLY A 153 0.08 -8.58 7.23
C GLY A 153 1.30 -8.62 8.13
N THR A 154 2.47 -8.83 7.54
CA THR A 154 3.75 -9.02 8.26
C THR A 154 4.78 -7.98 7.84
N ALA A 155 5.86 -7.89 8.59
CA ALA A 155 6.98 -6.97 8.33
C ALA A 155 7.45 -7.02 6.86
N ALA A 156 7.70 -5.85 6.30
CA ALA A 156 8.33 -5.70 5.01
C ALA A 156 9.81 -6.12 5.06
N SER A 157 10.38 -6.42 3.89
CA SER A 157 11.76 -6.85 3.76
C SER A 157 12.72 -5.94 4.53
N CYS A 158 13.64 -6.57 5.28
CA CYS A 158 14.68 -5.92 6.07
C CYS A 158 14.20 -5.10 7.29
N TYR A 159 12.91 -5.09 7.60
CA TYR A 159 12.40 -4.52 8.86
C TYR A 159 12.17 -5.61 9.90
N ASP A 160 12.74 -5.40 11.09
CA ASP A 160 12.37 -6.12 12.31
C ASP A 160 11.29 -5.30 13.02
N VAL A 161 10.03 -5.58 12.69
CA VAL A 161 8.85 -4.93 13.26
C VAL A 161 8.37 -5.74 14.46
N GLN A 162 8.22 -5.08 15.61
CA GLN A 162 7.85 -5.71 16.88
C GLN A 162 6.77 -4.89 17.59
N VAL A 163 6.08 -5.54 18.53
CA VAL A 163 5.30 -4.85 19.55
C VAL A 163 6.19 -4.66 20.77
N ILE A 164 6.28 -3.43 21.29
CA ILE A 164 7.15 -3.07 22.41
C ILE A 164 6.37 -2.46 23.58
N ASP A 165 6.95 -2.56 24.77
CA ASP A 165 6.48 -1.86 25.98
C ASP A 165 7.03 -0.42 26.09
N ASP A 166 6.64 0.28 27.16
CA ASP A 166 7.06 1.64 27.49
C ASP A 166 8.57 1.79 27.78
N LYS A 167 9.28 0.68 27.94
CA LYS A 167 10.73 0.59 28.16
C LYS A 167 11.48 0.15 26.90
N GLY A 168 10.77 -0.12 25.81
CA GLY A 168 11.33 -0.58 24.54
C GLY A 168 11.69 -2.07 24.49
N ASN A 169 11.18 -2.89 25.42
CA ASN A 169 11.33 -4.33 25.37
C ASN A 169 10.30 -4.96 24.43
N VAL A 170 10.70 -6.02 23.72
CA VAL A 170 9.79 -6.77 22.84
C VAL A 170 8.78 -7.56 23.68
N LEU A 171 7.50 -7.43 23.35
CA LEU A 171 6.39 -8.13 23.99
C LEU A 171 6.06 -9.46 23.28
N PRO A 172 5.53 -10.47 23.99
CA PRO A 172 5.11 -11.73 23.39
C PRO A 172 3.81 -11.55 22.56
N PRO A 173 3.55 -12.44 21.59
CA PRO A 173 2.34 -12.40 20.77
C PRO A 173 1.05 -12.36 21.61
N GLY A 174 0.08 -11.55 21.18
CA GLY A 174 -1.22 -11.41 21.86
C GLY A 174 -1.24 -10.36 22.97
N THR A 175 -0.13 -9.66 23.21
CA THR A 175 -0.07 -8.53 24.15
C THR A 175 -0.12 -7.22 23.37
N GLU A 176 -0.98 -6.30 23.80
CA GLU A 176 -1.07 -4.94 23.23
C GLU A 176 0.13 -4.09 23.66
N GLY A 177 0.62 -3.25 22.73
CA GLY A 177 1.74 -2.34 22.94
C GLY A 177 2.00 -1.52 21.68
N ASP A 178 3.13 -0.82 21.65
CA ASP A 178 3.48 0.08 20.54
C ASP A 178 4.16 -0.68 19.39
N ILE A 179 3.82 -0.35 18.14
CA ILE A 179 4.49 -0.91 16.97
C ILE A 179 5.81 -0.17 16.75
N GLY A 180 6.93 -0.89 16.79
CA GLY A 180 8.27 -0.35 16.61
C GLY A 180 9.07 -1.09 15.53
N ILE A 181 9.98 -0.37 14.86
CA ILE A 181 10.97 -0.95 13.94
C ILE A 181 12.35 -0.85 14.59
N ARG A 182 13.10 -1.95 14.64
CA ARG A 182 14.49 -1.91 15.13
C ARG A 182 15.35 -1.01 14.25
N VAL A 183 15.99 0.00 14.86
CA VAL A 183 16.93 0.92 14.18
C VAL A 183 18.36 0.88 14.74
N LYS A 184 18.61 0.06 15.76
CA LYS A 184 19.92 -0.15 16.39
C LYS A 184 20.22 -1.64 16.57
N PRO A 185 21.49 -2.07 16.45
CA PRO A 185 22.67 -1.24 16.13
C PRO A 185 22.75 -0.82 14.65
N ILE A 186 21.94 -1.45 13.79
CA ILE A 186 21.89 -1.18 12.34
C ILE A 186 20.56 -0.52 12.02
N ARG A 187 20.62 0.62 11.32
CA ARG A 187 19.43 1.29 10.79
C ARG A 187 19.06 0.67 9.43
N PRO A 188 17.85 0.12 9.25
CA PRO A 188 17.50 -0.52 7.99
C PRO A 188 17.28 0.50 6.86
N ILE A 189 17.50 0.05 5.62
CA ILE A 189 17.17 0.82 4.42
C ILE A 189 15.66 1.03 4.37
N GLY A 190 15.21 2.26 4.10
CA GLY A 190 13.80 2.63 4.04
C GLY A 190 13.39 3.66 5.09
N ILE A 191 14.07 3.65 6.25
CA ILE A 191 13.84 4.64 7.31
C ILE A 191 14.34 6.01 6.85
N PHE A 192 13.53 7.05 7.05
CA PHE A 192 13.90 8.44 6.79
C PHE A 192 15.18 8.85 7.56
N SER A 193 15.79 9.98 7.21
CA SER A 193 17.03 10.44 7.87
C SER A 193 16.77 11.17 9.19
N GLY A 194 15.52 11.53 9.48
CA GLY A 194 15.14 12.35 10.64
C GLY A 194 14.27 13.54 10.25
N TYR A 195 13.75 14.28 11.23
CA TYR A 195 13.00 15.51 11.00
C TYR A 195 13.95 16.65 10.62
N VAL A 196 13.56 17.48 9.65
CA VAL A 196 14.34 18.67 9.28
C VAL A 196 14.15 19.69 10.39
N VAL A 197 15.22 19.97 11.13
CA VAL A 197 15.22 21.06 12.10
C VAL A 197 15.78 22.28 11.38
N SER A 198 14.95 23.30 11.16
CA SER A 198 15.48 24.63 10.85
C SER A 198 16.09 25.18 12.14
N SER A 199 17.41 25.27 12.22
CA SER A 199 18.04 26.07 13.26
C SER A 199 17.50 27.51 13.14
N PRO A 200 17.03 28.14 14.24
CA PRO A 200 16.63 29.55 14.22
C PRO A 200 17.80 30.48 13.89
#